data_AF-A0A2J6XUB6-F1
#
_entry.id   AF-A0A2J6XUB6-F1
#
_cell.length_a   1.000
_cell.length_b   1.000
_cell.length_c   1.000
_cell.angle_alpha   90.00
_cell.angle_beta   90.00
_cell.angle_gamma   90.00
#
_symmetry.space_group_name_H-M   'P 1'
#
loop_
_entity.id
_entity.type
_entity.pdbx_description
1 polymer ?
#
loop_
_entity_poly.entity_id
_entity_poly.type
_entity_poly.pdbx_seq_one_letter_code
_entity_poly.pdbx_strand_id
1 'polypeptide(L)'
;MWNLLKYSLLGRKKYYLIFILILLGVYLSLIFLTSVSKKDMTILEGIFNFSFLAFSISIVVSLIINIRFMASEDLNYLSFSLPIKPSLLLYKNLIILLIELLFLTLFNLFLMTILSMSINTKVPQDFIFYLFKQGGIISIFLFPLSFLIIFLIISLYVVSSKLPYEDRFLKFSCYLLSSLYMIFSDSVENRLAQIFPYKLPFSIPGYDFEKIYQVNGNISIESYVSASRIEFNIAVILYNIFTFIFFIALISYLLNKKMEIK
;
A
#
# COMPACT_ATOMS: atom_id res chain seq x y z
N MET A 1 -6.61 -21.44 -10.47
CA MET A 1 -6.30 -20.16 -9.79
C MET A 1 -7.53 -19.28 -9.61
N TRP A 2 -8.26 -18.95 -10.68
CA TRP A 2 -9.45 -18.07 -10.61
C TRP A 2 -10.52 -18.52 -9.59
N ASN A 3 -10.86 -19.81 -9.57
CA ASN A 3 -11.83 -20.34 -8.60
C ASN A 3 -11.35 -20.16 -7.15
N LEU A 4 -10.07 -20.36 -6.86
CA LEU A 4 -9.50 -20.16 -5.51
C LEU A 4 -9.62 -18.69 -5.08
N LEU A 5 -9.34 -17.75 -5.99
CA LEU A 5 -9.52 -16.32 -5.74
C LEU A 5 -10.99 -15.99 -5.46
N LYS A 6 -11.90 -16.47 -6.32
CA LYS A 6 -13.35 -16.26 -6.20
C LYS A 6 -13.88 -16.75 -4.85
N TYR A 7 -13.55 -17.98 -4.45
CA TYR A 7 -14.04 -18.55 -3.19
C TYR A 7 -13.42 -17.88 -1.97
N SER A 8 -12.14 -17.48 -2.03
CA SER A 8 -11.50 -16.76 -0.93
C SER A 8 -12.10 -15.37 -0.73
N LEU A 9 -12.39 -14.63 -1.81
CA LEU A 9 -13.11 -13.36 -1.74
C LEU A 9 -14.54 -13.52 -1.19
N LEU A 10 -15.26 -14.56 -1.63
CA LEU A 10 -16.59 -14.87 -1.13
C LEU A 10 -16.59 -15.24 0.37
N GLY A 11 -15.57 -15.98 0.83
CA GLY A 11 -15.39 -16.33 2.24
C GLY A 11 -15.18 -15.09 3.12
N ARG A 12 -14.55 -14.04 2.58
CA ARG A 12 -14.25 -12.79 3.30
C ARG A 12 -15.33 -11.71 3.16
N LYS A 13 -16.42 -11.97 2.43
CA LYS A 13 -17.47 -10.96 2.11
C LYS A 13 -18.01 -10.20 3.34
N LYS A 14 -18.20 -10.91 4.47
CA LYS A 14 -18.73 -10.31 5.70
C LYS A 14 -17.74 -9.30 6.29
N TYR A 15 -16.46 -9.63 6.28
CA TYR A 15 -15.40 -8.73 6.75
C TYR A 15 -15.32 -7.48 5.89
N TYR A 16 -15.35 -7.62 4.56
CA TYR A 16 -15.36 -6.47 3.66
C TYR A 16 -16.56 -5.56 3.89
N LEU A 17 -17.76 -6.12 4.08
CA LEU A 17 -18.97 -5.34 4.32
C LEU A 17 -18.89 -4.56 5.64
N ILE A 18 -18.51 -5.22 6.74
CA ILE A 18 -18.35 -4.56 8.04
C ILE A 18 -17.31 -3.44 7.94
N PHE A 19 -16.19 -3.74 7.29
CA PHE A 19 -15.10 -2.81 7.13
C PHE A 19 -15.48 -1.57 6.31
N ILE A 20 -16.20 -1.75 5.19
CA ILE A 20 -16.72 -0.65 4.37
C ILE A 20 -17.70 0.21 5.17
N LEU A 21 -18.59 -0.41 5.96
CA LEU A 21 -19.53 0.33 6.80
C LEU A 21 -18.83 1.17 7.87
N ILE A 22 -17.77 0.65 8.49
CA ILE A 22 -16.97 1.40 9.47
C ILE A 22 -16.32 2.61 8.78
N LEU A 23 -15.67 2.40 7.64
CA LEU A 23 -15.06 3.50 6.89
C LEU A 23 -16.09 4.56 6.49
N LEU A 24 -17.24 4.14 5.94
CA LEU A 24 -18.32 5.07 5.61
C LEU A 24 -18.78 5.86 6.83
N GLY A 25 -18.95 5.21 7.99
CA GLY A 25 -19.32 5.87 9.24
C GLY A 25 -18.31 6.93 9.67
N VAL A 26 -17.01 6.65 9.58
CA VAL A 26 -15.93 7.60 9.88
C VAL A 26 -15.93 8.78 8.90
N TYR A 27 -16.07 8.52 7.60
CA TYR A 27 -16.09 9.60 6.62
C TYR A 27 -17.37 10.45 6.71
N LEU A 28 -18.52 9.85 7.00
CA LEU A 28 -19.77 10.58 7.24
C LEU A 28 -19.69 11.47 8.48
N SER A 29 -19.08 11.00 9.58
CA SER A 29 -18.90 11.83 10.77
C SER A 29 -17.97 13.01 10.49
N LEU A 30 -16.90 12.81 9.70
CA LEU A 30 -16.04 13.90 9.23
C LEU A 30 -16.81 14.90 8.36
N ILE A 31 -17.66 14.44 7.42
CA ILE A 31 -18.51 15.32 6.60
C ILE A 31 -19.44 16.14 7.50
N PHE A 32 -20.07 15.51 8.50
CA PHE A 32 -20.94 16.22 9.43
C PHE A 32 -20.20 17.27 10.27
N LEU A 33 -18.98 16.96 10.72
CA LEU A 33 -18.13 17.93 11.41
C LEU A 33 -17.80 19.13 10.51
N THR A 34 -17.51 18.89 9.23
CA THR A 34 -17.20 19.96 8.26
C THR A 34 -18.38 20.91 8.01
N SER A 35 -19.63 20.41 8.05
CA SER A 35 -20.81 21.23 7.80
C SER A 35 -21.22 22.06 9.00
N VAL A 36 -20.89 21.60 10.21
CA VAL A 36 -21.20 22.30 11.47
C VAL A 36 -20.13 23.34 11.80
N SER A 37 -18.86 23.08 11.51
CA SER A 37 -17.79 24.05 11.77
C SER A 37 -17.67 25.08 10.65
N LYS A 38 -17.55 26.37 10.98
CA LYS A 38 -17.16 27.39 10.00
C LYS A 38 -15.83 27.00 9.33
N LYS A 39 -15.70 27.35 8.04
CA LYS A 39 -14.61 26.98 7.13
C LYS A 39 -13.23 27.52 7.57
N ASP A 40 -12.73 27.06 8.71
CA ASP A 40 -11.40 27.38 9.21
C ASP A 40 -10.39 26.39 8.63
N MET A 41 -9.29 26.90 8.06
CA MET A 41 -8.25 26.09 7.42
C MET A 41 -7.61 25.07 8.38
N THR A 42 -7.59 25.34 9.67
CA THR A 42 -7.08 24.44 10.72
C THR A 42 -7.91 23.16 10.85
N ILE A 43 -9.22 23.26 10.59
CA ILE A 43 -10.14 22.12 10.64
C ILE A 43 -9.91 21.22 9.41
N LEU A 44 -9.58 21.82 8.27
CA LEU A 44 -9.28 21.11 7.01
C LEU A 44 -8.04 20.21 7.13
N GLU A 45 -6.96 20.74 7.72
CA GLU A 45 -5.75 19.97 8.04
C GLU A 45 -6.06 18.84 9.03
N GLY A 46 -6.90 19.10 10.04
CA GLY A 46 -7.38 18.09 10.97
C GLY A 46 -8.13 16.94 10.28
N ILE A 47 -9.08 17.26 9.40
CA ILE A 47 -9.86 16.26 8.64
C ILE A 47 -8.95 15.43 7.72
N PHE A 48 -7.99 16.07 7.06
CA PHE A 48 -7.00 15.37 6.24
C PHE A 48 -6.14 14.41 7.08
N ASN A 49 -5.71 14.82 8.27
CA ASN A 49 -4.94 13.95 9.16
C ASN A 49 -5.77 12.77 9.69
N PHE A 50 -7.03 12.99 10.06
CA PHE A 50 -7.93 11.93 10.53
C PHE A 50 -8.27 10.91 9.43
N SER A 51 -8.51 11.38 8.21
CA SER A 51 -8.77 10.50 7.07
C SER A 51 -7.52 9.72 6.64
N PHE A 52 -6.33 10.34 6.66
CA PHE A 52 -5.07 9.65 6.46
C PHE A 52 -4.84 8.56 7.52
N LEU A 53 -5.15 8.87 8.79
CA LEU A 53 -5.05 7.90 9.89
C LEU A 53 -6.03 6.73 9.71
N ALA A 54 -7.29 7.01 9.34
CA ALA A 54 -8.28 5.98 9.03
C ALA A 54 -7.81 5.08 7.88
N PHE A 55 -7.19 5.67 6.86
CA PHE A 55 -6.59 4.96 5.74
C PHE A 55 -5.37 4.12 6.17
N SER A 56 -4.47 4.62 7.01
CA SER A 56 -3.32 3.84 7.49
C SER A 56 -3.76 2.66 8.35
N ILE A 57 -4.74 2.85 9.23
CA ILE A 57 -5.31 1.76 10.04
C ILE A 57 -5.94 0.70 9.14
N SER A 58 -6.67 1.14 8.11
CA SER A 58 -7.30 0.26 7.11
C SER A 58 -6.31 -0.69 6.45
N ILE A 59 -5.15 -0.17 6.05
CA ILE A 59 -4.07 -0.96 5.44
C ILE A 59 -3.51 -1.97 6.45
N VAL A 60 -3.20 -1.53 7.67
CA VAL A 60 -2.66 -2.39 8.73
C VAL A 60 -3.63 -3.54 9.05
N VAL A 61 -4.92 -3.25 9.17
CA VAL A 61 -5.95 -4.26 9.42
C VAL A 61 -6.03 -5.28 8.27
N SER A 62 -6.01 -4.82 7.01
CA SER A 62 -6.00 -5.74 5.84
C SER A 62 -4.75 -6.63 5.84
N LEU A 63 -3.57 -6.09 6.14
CA LEU A 63 -2.34 -6.88 6.27
C LEU A 63 -2.46 -7.96 7.35
N ILE A 64 -2.91 -7.57 8.56
CA ILE A 64 -3.09 -8.51 9.68
C ILE A 64 -4.07 -9.64 9.32
N ILE A 65 -5.20 -9.30 8.69
CA ILE A 65 -6.18 -10.29 8.24
C ILE A 65 -5.53 -11.26 7.26
N ASN A 66 -4.85 -10.77 6.22
CA ASN A 66 -4.20 -11.63 5.24
C ASN A 66 -3.12 -12.53 5.84
N ILE A 67 -2.31 -12.00 6.77
CA ILE A 67 -1.29 -12.78 7.48
C ILE A 67 -1.96 -13.88 8.32
N ARG A 68 -3.03 -13.55 9.06
CA ARG A 68 -3.78 -14.51 9.86
C ARG A 68 -4.36 -15.63 9.00
N PHE A 69 -5.03 -15.28 7.89
CA PHE A 69 -5.59 -16.25 6.95
C PHE A 69 -4.51 -17.18 6.38
N MET A 70 -3.36 -16.62 5.99
CA MET A 70 -2.22 -17.41 5.56
C MET A 70 -1.77 -18.38 6.66
N ALA A 71 -1.61 -17.88 7.88
CA ALA A 71 -1.12 -18.66 9.01
C ALA A 71 -2.09 -19.79 9.44
N SER A 72 -3.40 -19.53 9.48
CA SER A 72 -4.37 -20.46 10.08
C SER A 72 -5.15 -21.30 9.08
N GLU A 73 -5.56 -20.75 7.93
CA GLU A 73 -6.39 -21.49 6.98
C GLU A 73 -5.55 -22.10 5.86
N ASP A 74 -4.70 -21.29 5.21
CA ASP A 74 -3.97 -21.77 4.05
C ASP A 74 -2.90 -22.79 4.40
N LEU A 75 -2.10 -22.50 5.43
CA LEU A 75 -0.99 -23.35 5.84
C LEU A 75 -1.38 -24.52 6.75
N ASN A 76 -2.52 -24.46 7.44
CA ASN A 76 -2.93 -25.53 8.38
C ASN A 76 -4.14 -26.34 7.89
N TYR A 77 -4.98 -25.82 6.99
CA TYR A 77 -6.20 -26.53 6.57
C TYR A 77 -6.20 -26.83 5.07
N LEU A 78 -5.97 -25.82 4.22
CA LEU A 78 -6.08 -25.98 2.77
C LEU A 78 -4.91 -26.75 2.16
N SER A 79 -3.70 -26.60 2.68
CA SER A 79 -2.54 -27.40 2.26
C SER A 79 -2.69 -28.90 2.53
N PHE A 80 -3.55 -29.28 3.47
CA PHE A 80 -3.84 -30.69 3.79
C PHE A 80 -5.06 -31.23 3.07
N SER A 81 -6.13 -30.44 3.03
CA SER A 81 -7.43 -30.89 2.53
C SER A 81 -7.55 -30.86 1.01
N LEU A 82 -6.70 -30.07 0.33
CA LEU A 82 -6.70 -29.97 -1.12
C LEU A 82 -5.33 -30.37 -1.68
N PRO A 83 -5.25 -31.13 -2.79
CA PRO A 83 -3.99 -31.49 -3.44
C PRO A 83 -3.41 -30.30 -4.22
N ILE A 84 -3.19 -29.18 -3.53
CA ILE A 84 -2.71 -27.92 -4.10
C ILE A 84 -1.35 -27.60 -3.49
N LYS A 85 -0.40 -27.18 -4.34
CA LYS A 85 0.93 -26.77 -3.87
C LYS A 85 0.82 -25.57 -2.92
N PRO A 86 1.45 -25.58 -1.73
CA PRO A 86 1.41 -24.47 -0.77
C PRO A 86 1.87 -23.13 -1.35
N SER A 87 2.88 -23.14 -2.25
CA SER A 87 3.30 -21.94 -2.99
C SER A 87 2.17 -21.30 -3.81
N LEU A 88 1.21 -22.08 -4.33
CA LEU A 88 0.06 -21.56 -5.07
C LEU A 88 -0.93 -20.81 -4.16
N LEU A 89 -1.02 -21.21 -2.89
CA LEU A 89 -1.79 -20.48 -1.87
C LEU A 89 -1.12 -19.14 -1.51
N LEU A 90 0.23 -19.08 -1.50
CA LEU A 90 0.97 -17.83 -1.32
C LEU A 90 0.70 -16.84 -2.47
N TYR A 91 0.78 -17.28 -3.73
CA TYR A 91 0.46 -16.42 -4.88
C TYR A 91 -0.99 -15.94 -4.84
N LYS A 92 -1.93 -16.81 -4.45
CA LYS A 92 -3.34 -16.45 -4.24
C LYS A 92 -3.46 -15.32 -3.19
N ASN A 93 -2.78 -15.44 -2.06
CA ASN A 93 -2.82 -14.42 -1.01
C ASN A 93 -2.20 -13.09 -1.44
N LEU A 94 -1.09 -13.11 -2.18
CA LEU A 94 -0.49 -11.90 -2.74
C LEU A 94 -1.44 -11.16 -3.69
N ILE A 95 -2.12 -11.89 -4.58
CA ILE A 95 -3.09 -11.31 -5.51
C ILE A 95 -4.28 -10.72 -4.75
N ILE A 96 -4.83 -11.45 -3.76
CA ILE A 96 -5.95 -10.97 -2.96
C ILE A 96 -5.57 -9.70 -2.20
N LEU A 97 -4.42 -9.69 -1.53
CA LEU A 97 -3.93 -8.53 -0.81
C LEU A 97 -3.73 -7.33 -1.75
N LEU A 98 -3.16 -7.53 -2.95
CA LEU A 98 -3.02 -6.46 -3.93
C LEU A 98 -4.38 -5.90 -4.37
N ILE A 99 -5.38 -6.76 -4.61
CA ILE A 99 -6.75 -6.32 -4.94
C ILE A 99 -7.37 -5.56 -3.77
N GLU A 100 -7.22 -6.05 -2.53
CA GLU A 100 -7.73 -5.39 -1.32
C GLU A 100 -7.08 -4.00 -1.15
N LEU A 101 -5.75 -3.89 -1.27
CA LEU A 101 -5.03 -2.62 -1.14
C LEU A 101 -5.42 -1.63 -2.25
N LEU A 102 -5.55 -2.09 -3.50
CA LEU A 102 -6.04 -1.26 -4.61
C LEU A 102 -7.47 -0.78 -4.36
N PHE A 103 -8.35 -1.67 -3.89
CA PHE A 103 -9.71 -1.28 -3.52
C PHE A 103 -9.72 -0.25 -2.39
N LEU A 104 -8.94 -0.47 -1.32
CA LEU A 104 -8.84 0.45 -0.19
C LEU A 104 -8.32 1.83 -0.60
N THR A 105 -7.29 1.87 -1.44
CA THR A 105 -6.71 3.14 -1.92
C THR A 105 -7.71 3.91 -2.78
N LEU A 106 -8.34 3.26 -3.76
CA LEU A 106 -9.35 3.88 -4.61
C LEU A 106 -10.59 4.33 -3.81
N PHE A 107 -11.04 3.51 -2.86
CA PHE A 107 -12.20 3.84 -2.03
C PHE A 107 -11.91 5.01 -1.09
N ASN A 108 -10.74 5.05 -0.45
CA ASN A 108 -10.36 6.19 0.39
C ASN A 108 -10.16 7.46 -0.44
N LEU A 109 -9.52 7.38 -1.62
CA LEU A 109 -9.41 8.51 -2.53
C LEU A 109 -10.79 9.05 -2.91
N PHE A 110 -11.73 8.17 -3.25
CA PHE A 110 -13.10 8.55 -3.55
C PHE A 110 -13.77 9.26 -2.38
N LEU A 111 -13.71 8.70 -1.16
CA LEU A 111 -14.31 9.34 0.02
C LEU A 111 -13.63 10.67 0.36
N MET A 112 -12.31 10.78 0.18
CA MET A 112 -11.56 12.02 0.35
C MET A 112 -11.95 13.09 -0.67
N THR A 113 -12.21 12.71 -1.92
CA THR A 113 -12.73 13.65 -2.92
C THR A 113 -14.12 14.17 -2.55
N ILE A 114 -14.99 13.34 -1.97
CA ILE A 114 -16.30 13.78 -1.48
C ILE A 114 -16.16 14.75 -0.30
N LEU A 115 -15.33 14.40 0.69
CA LEU A 115 -15.04 15.25 1.83
C LEU A 115 -14.52 16.61 1.38
N SER A 116 -13.51 16.63 0.52
CA SER A 116 -12.90 17.86 0.04
C SER A 116 -13.84 18.69 -0.85
N MET A 117 -14.71 18.04 -1.65
CA MET A 117 -15.75 18.71 -2.43
C MET A 117 -16.78 19.43 -1.54
N SER A 118 -17.08 18.91 -0.34
CA SER A 118 -17.96 19.59 0.62
C SER A 118 -17.38 20.93 1.11
N ILE A 119 -16.06 21.10 1.00
CA ILE A 119 -15.34 22.30 1.45
C ILE A 119 -15.08 23.24 0.26
N ASN A 120 -14.59 22.69 -0.86
CA ASN A 120 -14.28 23.43 -2.09
C ASN A 120 -14.72 22.64 -3.34
N THR A 121 -15.58 23.26 -4.15
CA THR A 121 -16.17 22.65 -5.36
C THR A 121 -15.18 22.46 -6.52
N LYS A 122 -14.00 23.10 -6.48
CA LYS A 122 -12.97 22.95 -7.53
C LYS A 122 -12.09 21.70 -7.37
N VAL A 123 -12.08 21.07 -6.20
CA VAL A 123 -11.21 19.92 -5.89
C VAL A 123 -11.35 18.74 -6.86
N PRO A 124 -12.55 18.37 -7.37
CA PRO A 124 -12.67 17.30 -8.36
C PRO A 124 -11.89 17.58 -9.64
N GLN A 125 -11.83 18.83 -10.09
CA GLN A 125 -11.09 19.22 -11.29
C GLN A 125 -9.58 19.13 -11.06
N ASP A 126 -9.10 19.59 -9.90
CA ASP A 126 -7.70 19.49 -9.49
C ASP A 126 -7.27 18.02 -9.34
N PHE A 127 -8.14 17.17 -8.80
CA PHE A 127 -7.88 15.74 -8.65
C PHE A 127 -7.82 15.00 -9.99
N ILE A 128 -8.72 15.32 -10.93
CA ILE A 128 -8.68 14.76 -12.29
C ILE A 128 -7.40 15.21 -13.00
N PHE A 129 -7.02 16.49 -12.83
CA PHE A 129 -5.76 17.00 -13.36
C PHE A 129 -4.55 16.24 -12.78
N TYR A 130 -4.53 15.99 -11.48
CA TYR A 130 -3.51 15.19 -10.80
C TYR A 130 -3.40 13.77 -11.38
N LEU A 131 -4.53 13.07 -11.49
CA LEU A 131 -4.55 11.68 -11.95
C LEU A 131 -4.02 11.54 -13.38
N PHE A 132 -4.54 12.34 -14.30
CA PHE A 132 -4.32 12.13 -15.73
C PHE A 132 -3.15 12.91 -16.30
N LYS A 133 -2.89 14.12 -15.82
CA LYS A 133 -1.82 14.97 -16.36
C LYS A 133 -0.54 14.92 -15.54
N GLN A 134 -0.61 14.52 -14.28
CA GLN A 134 0.53 14.61 -13.36
C GLN A 134 1.06 13.26 -12.86
N GLY A 135 0.62 12.16 -13.47
CA GLY A 135 1.11 10.83 -13.09
C GLY A 135 0.59 10.35 -11.74
N GLY A 136 -0.49 10.94 -11.21
CA GLY A 136 -1.16 10.46 -10.00
C GLY A 136 -1.62 9.00 -10.10
N ILE A 137 -1.89 8.51 -11.31
CA ILE A 137 -2.16 7.08 -11.55
C ILE A 137 -0.97 6.21 -11.12
N ILE A 138 0.26 6.62 -11.42
CA ILE A 138 1.47 5.85 -11.09
C ILE A 138 1.68 5.80 -9.59
N SER A 139 1.46 6.90 -8.87
CA SER A 139 1.58 6.92 -7.40
C SER A 139 0.53 6.05 -6.73
N ILE A 140 -0.69 5.97 -7.29
CA ILE A 140 -1.74 5.05 -6.82
C ILE A 140 -1.34 3.58 -6.97
N PHE A 141 -0.56 3.22 -7.99
CA PHE A 141 -0.08 1.84 -8.16
C PHE A 141 1.16 1.53 -7.31
N LEU A 142 2.08 2.48 -7.17
CA LEU A 142 3.32 2.28 -6.40
C LEU A 142 3.07 2.12 -4.91
N PHE A 143 2.09 2.85 -4.36
CA PHE A 143 1.80 2.82 -2.93
C PHE A 143 1.32 1.43 -2.43
N PRO A 144 0.34 0.73 -3.05
CA PRO A 144 0.01 -0.65 -2.71
C PRO A 144 1.19 -1.62 -2.84
N LEU A 145 2.07 -1.43 -3.83
CA LEU A 145 3.20 -2.31 -4.08
C LEU A 145 4.21 -2.30 -2.93
N SER A 146 4.44 -1.15 -2.26
CA SER A 146 5.36 -1.10 -1.12
C SER A 146 4.87 -1.94 0.07
N PHE A 147 3.55 -2.03 0.30
CA PHE A 147 3.00 -2.87 1.37
C PHE A 147 3.10 -4.37 1.08
N LEU A 148 3.24 -4.79 -0.18
CA LEU A 148 3.46 -6.20 -0.49
C LEU A 148 4.83 -6.70 -0.01
N ILE A 149 5.86 -5.84 -0.04
CA ILE A 149 7.18 -6.18 0.50
C ILE A 149 7.08 -6.41 2.01
N ILE A 150 6.39 -5.51 2.72
CA ILE A 150 6.15 -5.66 4.16
C ILE A 150 5.41 -6.96 4.46
N PHE A 151 4.36 -7.26 3.68
CA PHE A 151 3.64 -8.53 3.80
C PHE A 151 4.56 -9.73 3.61
N LEU A 152 5.40 -9.74 2.57
CA LEU A 152 6.33 -10.85 2.31
C LEU A 152 7.31 -11.07 3.47
N ILE A 153 7.85 -10.01 4.06
CA ILE A 153 8.77 -10.12 5.19
C ILE A 153 8.06 -10.74 6.40
N ILE A 154 6.84 -10.30 6.70
CA ILE A 154 6.06 -10.87 7.81
C ILE A 154 5.62 -12.31 7.50
N SER A 155 5.23 -12.60 6.27
CA SER A 155 4.94 -13.96 5.81
C SER A 155 6.15 -14.87 5.98
N LEU A 156 7.37 -14.38 5.72
CA LEU A 156 8.59 -15.14 5.97
C LEU A 156 8.76 -15.46 7.46
N TYR A 157 8.50 -14.51 8.37
CA TYR A 157 8.49 -14.76 9.81
C TYR A 157 7.49 -15.87 10.19
N VAL A 158 6.26 -15.79 9.66
CA VAL A 158 5.21 -16.78 9.93
C VAL A 158 5.61 -18.16 9.41
N VAL A 159 6.11 -18.27 8.19
CA VAL A 159 6.47 -19.56 7.60
C VAL A 159 7.68 -20.17 8.30
N SER A 160 8.73 -19.37 8.56
CA SER A 160 9.92 -19.83 9.26
C SER A 160 9.62 -20.25 10.71
N SER A 161 8.60 -19.68 11.35
CA SER A 161 8.17 -20.12 12.69
C SER A 161 7.74 -21.58 12.75
N LYS A 162 7.19 -22.11 11.64
CA LYS A 162 6.63 -23.46 11.51
C LYS A 162 7.63 -24.50 10.98
N LEU A 163 8.88 -24.13 10.74
CA LEU A 163 9.91 -25.08 10.30
C LEU A 163 10.19 -26.12 11.39
N PRO A 164 10.55 -27.36 11.01
CA PRO A 164 10.92 -28.41 11.95
C PRO A 164 12.17 -28.02 12.74
N TYR A 165 12.35 -28.64 13.91
CA TYR A 165 13.48 -28.35 14.79
C TYR A 165 14.84 -28.59 14.13
N GLU A 166 14.92 -29.54 13.21
CA GLU A 166 16.13 -29.89 12.46
C GLU A 166 16.66 -28.69 11.64
N ASP A 167 15.76 -27.84 11.14
CA ASP A 167 16.08 -26.65 10.34
C ASP A 167 16.24 -25.37 11.20
N ARG A 168 16.55 -25.51 12.49
CA ARG A 168 16.72 -24.39 13.44
C ARG A 168 17.69 -23.30 12.96
N PHE A 169 18.79 -23.66 12.29
CA PHE A 169 19.72 -22.68 11.73
C PHE A 169 19.08 -21.85 10.61
N LEU A 170 18.29 -22.51 9.75
CA LEU A 170 17.58 -21.86 8.66
C LEU A 170 16.47 -20.94 9.19
N LYS A 171 15.80 -21.33 10.28
CA LYS A 171 14.85 -20.46 10.98
C LYS A 171 15.52 -19.18 11.49
N PHE A 172 16.65 -19.29 12.18
CA PHE A 172 17.41 -18.13 12.65
C PHE A 172 17.92 -17.25 11.50
N SER A 173 18.40 -17.85 10.40
CA SER A 173 18.87 -17.08 9.25
C SER A 173 17.73 -16.30 8.58
N CYS A 174 16.53 -16.89 8.49
CA CYS A 174 15.35 -16.18 7.99
C CYS A 174 15.00 -14.97 8.85
N TYR A 175 14.98 -15.12 10.18
CA TYR A 175 14.71 -14.03 11.12
C TYR A 175 15.76 -12.92 11.09
N LEU A 176 17.02 -13.30 10.94
CA LEU A 176 18.13 -12.35 10.84
C LEU A 176 18.04 -11.60 9.51
N LEU A 177 17.77 -12.29 8.40
CA LEU A 177 17.63 -11.68 7.08
C LEU A 177 16.44 -10.70 7.03
N SER A 178 15.29 -11.07 7.60
CA SER A 178 14.12 -10.19 7.65
C SER A 178 14.35 -8.95 8.53
N SER A 179 15.02 -9.11 9.68
CA SER A 179 15.30 -7.99 10.57
C SER A 179 16.36 -7.05 10.00
N LEU A 180 17.42 -7.59 9.38
CA LEU A 180 18.41 -6.79 8.66
C LEU A 180 17.78 -6.00 7.52
N TYR A 181 16.87 -6.62 6.75
CA TYR A 181 16.18 -5.91 5.68
C TYR A 181 15.35 -4.74 6.22
N MET A 182 14.58 -4.93 7.29
CA MET A 182 13.78 -3.84 7.89
C MET A 182 14.62 -2.68 8.44
N ILE A 183 15.83 -2.94 8.92
CA ILE A 183 16.69 -1.92 9.55
C ILE A 183 17.57 -1.22 8.51
N PHE A 184 18.11 -1.96 7.54
CA PHE A 184 19.15 -1.46 6.64
C PHE A 184 18.68 -1.18 5.21
N SER A 185 17.43 -1.47 4.84
CA SER A 185 16.91 -1.21 3.47
C SER A 185 17.25 0.19 2.99
N ASP A 186 16.90 1.20 3.79
CA ASP A 186 17.03 2.61 3.40
C ASP A 186 18.50 3.01 3.25
N SER A 187 19.37 2.45 4.09
CA SER A 187 20.82 2.67 4.00
C SER A 187 21.41 2.06 2.73
N VAL A 188 20.91 0.89 2.32
CA VAL A 188 21.33 0.23 1.08
C VAL A 188 20.83 1.01 -0.14
N GLU A 189 19.56 1.42 -0.14
CA GLU A 189 18.97 2.23 -1.22
C GLU A 189 19.73 3.55 -1.40
N ASN A 190 20.03 4.25 -0.31
CA ASN A 190 20.79 5.51 -0.34
C ASN A 190 22.20 5.32 -0.89
N ARG A 191 22.91 4.25 -0.49
CA ARG A 191 24.23 3.93 -1.05
C ARG A 191 24.16 3.55 -2.53
N LEU A 192 23.17 2.76 -2.94
CA LEU A 192 22.94 2.43 -4.35
C LEU A 192 22.68 3.68 -5.18
N ALA A 193 21.89 4.62 -4.64
CA ALA A 193 21.62 5.88 -5.31
C ALA A 193 22.86 6.77 -5.46
N GLN A 194 23.81 6.69 -4.52
CA GLN A 194 25.10 7.38 -4.61
C GLN A 194 26.04 6.74 -5.63
N ILE A 195 26.13 5.41 -5.66
CA ILE A 195 27.02 4.66 -6.56
C ILE A 195 26.52 4.72 -8.01
N PHE A 196 25.19 4.61 -8.20
CA PHE A 196 24.54 4.66 -9.50
C PHE A 196 23.58 5.85 -9.56
N PRO A 197 24.06 7.07 -9.86
CA PRO A 197 23.25 8.28 -9.83
C PRO A 197 22.26 8.41 -11.00
N TYR A 198 22.18 7.42 -11.91
CA TYR A 198 21.24 7.45 -13.02
C TYR A 198 19.81 7.35 -12.51
N LYS A 199 19.07 8.45 -12.71
CA LYS A 199 17.66 8.55 -12.35
C LYS A 199 16.82 8.61 -13.61
N LEU A 200 15.68 7.93 -13.56
CA LEU A 200 14.60 8.13 -14.51
C LEU A 200 13.81 9.34 -14.02
N PRO A 201 13.84 10.48 -14.74
CA PRO A 201 12.98 11.59 -14.40
C PRO A 201 11.55 11.20 -14.72
N PHE A 202 10.76 10.90 -13.69
CA PHE A 202 9.32 10.99 -13.81
C PHE A 202 8.97 12.44 -13.52
N SER A 203 8.91 13.24 -14.57
CA SER A 203 8.38 14.59 -14.48
C SER A 203 6.89 14.48 -14.12
N ILE A 204 6.57 14.74 -12.86
CA ILE A 204 5.29 15.34 -12.53
C ILE A 204 5.36 16.75 -13.11
N PRO A 205 4.61 17.09 -14.18
CA PRO A 205 4.56 18.47 -14.63
C PRO A 205 4.09 19.38 -13.49
N GLY A 206 4.74 20.54 -13.39
CA GLY A 206 4.43 21.61 -12.45
C GLY A 206 2.92 21.88 -12.34
N TYR A 207 2.44 22.12 -11.13
CA TYR A 207 1.18 22.81 -10.96
C TYR A 207 1.42 24.31 -11.15
N ASP A 208 0.82 24.89 -12.18
CA ASP A 208 0.55 26.32 -12.19
C ASP A 208 -0.74 26.54 -11.41
N PHE A 209 -0.64 26.58 -10.07
CA PHE A 209 -1.73 27.09 -9.27
C PHE A 209 -1.74 28.62 -9.44
N GLU A 210 -2.69 29.15 -10.21
CA GLU A 210 -3.02 30.57 -10.18
C GLU A 210 -3.53 30.92 -8.77
N LYS A 211 -2.66 31.48 -7.93
CA LYS A 211 -3.12 32.22 -6.74
C LYS A 211 -3.44 33.63 -7.16
N ILE A 212 -4.73 33.99 -7.05
CA ILE A 212 -5.18 35.37 -7.24
C ILE A 212 -4.71 36.18 -6.03
N TYR A 213 -3.75 37.07 -6.23
CA TYR A 213 -3.46 38.16 -5.29
C TYR A 213 -3.85 39.49 -5.94
N GLN A 214 -4.72 40.23 -5.27
CA GLN A 214 -4.99 41.63 -5.64
C GLN A 214 -3.84 42.49 -5.14
N VAL A 215 -3.05 43.05 -6.06
CA VAL A 215 -2.18 44.19 -5.79
C VAL A 215 -2.53 45.27 -6.80
N ASN A 216 -3.05 46.39 -6.30
CA ASN A 216 -3.26 47.65 -7.02
C ASN A 216 -4.02 47.55 -8.36
N GLY A 217 -5.18 46.90 -8.37
CA GLY A 217 -6.18 47.03 -9.46
C GLY A 217 -5.82 46.39 -10.80
N ASN A 218 -4.58 45.96 -11.02
CA ASN A 218 -4.16 45.24 -12.22
C ASN A 218 -3.79 43.80 -11.87
N ILE A 219 -4.53 42.87 -12.48
CA ILE A 219 -4.29 41.43 -12.38
C ILE A 219 -3.03 41.12 -13.20
N SER A 220 -1.92 40.83 -12.53
CA SER A 220 -0.73 40.25 -13.16
C SER A 220 -0.61 38.80 -12.69
N ILE A 221 -0.53 37.89 -13.66
CA ILE A 221 -0.50 36.44 -13.48
C ILE A 221 0.96 36.02 -13.61
N GLU A 222 1.62 35.72 -12.49
CA GLU A 222 2.88 34.96 -12.52
C GLU A 222 2.88 33.96 -11.38
N SER A 223 2.92 32.67 -11.72
CA SER A 223 3.13 31.58 -10.78
C SER A 223 4.27 30.69 -11.30
N TYR A 224 5.23 30.40 -10.42
CA TYR A 224 6.21 29.33 -10.60
C TYR A 224 6.26 28.53 -9.31
N VAL A 225 5.41 27.50 -9.19
CA VAL A 225 5.60 26.44 -8.19
C VAL A 225 6.25 25.27 -8.91
N SER A 226 7.57 25.17 -8.80
CA SER A 226 8.31 24.03 -9.34
C SER A 226 7.84 22.75 -8.65
N ALA A 227 7.08 21.91 -9.35
CA ALA A 227 6.77 20.58 -8.85
C ALA A 227 8.09 19.84 -8.56
N SER A 228 8.15 19.19 -7.40
CA SER A 228 9.21 18.25 -7.09
C SER A 228 9.20 17.14 -8.15
N ARG A 229 10.21 17.10 -9.00
CA ARG A 229 10.42 15.97 -9.92
C ARG A 229 10.59 14.73 -9.04
N ILE A 230 9.67 13.76 -9.14
CA ILE A 230 9.90 12.45 -8.52
C ILE A 230 10.88 11.73 -9.43
N GLU A 231 12.13 11.70 -9.01
CA GLU A 231 13.18 11.02 -9.74
C GLU A 231 13.35 9.64 -9.13
N PHE A 232 13.04 8.60 -9.89
CA PHE A 232 13.30 7.24 -9.44
C PHE A 232 14.71 6.83 -9.84
N ASN A 233 15.49 6.37 -8.86
CA ASN A 233 16.81 5.81 -9.16
C ASN A 233 16.66 4.40 -9.76
N ILE A 234 17.28 4.17 -10.92
CA ILE A 234 17.15 2.90 -11.65
C ILE A 234 17.70 1.73 -10.82
N ALA A 235 18.83 1.93 -10.14
CA ALA A 235 19.45 0.90 -9.32
C ALA A 235 18.59 0.54 -8.11
N VAL A 236 17.94 1.53 -7.49
CA VAL A 236 17.01 1.31 -6.38
C VAL A 236 15.78 0.53 -6.84
N ILE A 237 15.20 0.87 -8.01
CA ILE A 237 14.08 0.10 -8.57
C ILE A 237 14.49 -1.36 -8.82
N LEU A 238 15.63 -1.58 -9.47
CA LEU A 238 16.13 -2.93 -9.74
C LEU A 238 16.38 -3.71 -8.45
N TYR A 239 16.99 -3.07 -7.45
CA TYR A 239 17.17 -3.66 -6.12
C TYR A 239 15.83 -4.10 -5.53
N ASN A 240 14.82 -3.24 -5.54
CA ASN A 240 13.48 -3.55 -5.00
C ASN A 240 12.76 -4.66 -5.77
N ILE A 241 12.96 -4.76 -7.09
CA ILE A 241 12.44 -5.89 -7.88
C ILE A 241 13.16 -7.18 -7.51
N PHE A 242 14.50 -7.17 -7.41
CA PHE A 242 15.26 -8.36 -7.05
C PHE A 242 14.97 -8.84 -5.63
N THR A 243 14.84 -7.92 -4.66
CA THR A 243 14.48 -8.28 -3.28
C THR A 243 13.09 -8.88 -3.22
N PHE A 244 12.12 -8.31 -3.93
CA PHE A 244 10.77 -8.86 -4.04
C PHE A 244 10.76 -10.29 -4.60
N ILE A 245 11.45 -10.53 -5.72
CA ILE A 245 11.58 -11.86 -6.33
C ILE A 245 12.27 -12.84 -5.37
N PHE A 246 13.35 -12.39 -4.71
CA PHE A 246 14.10 -13.19 -3.75
C PHE A 246 13.22 -13.65 -2.58
N PHE A 247 12.46 -12.75 -1.95
CA PHE A 247 11.57 -13.11 -0.84
C PHE A 247 10.47 -14.09 -1.29
N ILE A 248 9.87 -13.88 -2.45
CA ILE A 248 8.86 -14.82 -3.00
C ILE A 248 9.47 -16.21 -3.23
N ALA A 249 10.64 -16.27 -3.86
CA ALA A 249 11.33 -17.51 -4.16
C ALA A 249 11.71 -18.26 -2.87
N LEU A 250 12.22 -17.53 -1.88
CA LEU A 250 12.64 -18.08 -0.60
C LEU A 250 11.44 -18.62 0.19
N ILE A 251 10.33 -17.87 0.31
CA ILE A 251 9.13 -18.37 0.99
C ILE A 251 8.55 -19.58 0.24
N SER A 252 8.51 -19.54 -1.10
CA SER A 252 8.02 -20.66 -1.91
C SER A 252 8.87 -21.92 -1.73
N TYR A 253 10.19 -21.78 -1.60
CA TYR A 253 11.09 -22.88 -1.29
C TYR A 253 10.78 -23.48 0.08
N LEU A 254 10.64 -22.64 1.12
CA LEU A 254 10.33 -23.10 2.47
C LEU A 254 9.01 -23.86 2.53
N LEU A 255 7.97 -23.29 1.91
CA LEU A 255 6.64 -23.88 1.85
C LEU A 255 6.59 -25.24 1.14
N ASN A 256 7.34 -25.39 0.04
CA ASN A 256 7.24 -26.60 -0.79
C ASN A 256 8.22 -27.71 -0.38
N LYS A 257 9.37 -27.38 0.22
CA LYS A 257 10.46 -28.36 0.46
C LYS A 257 10.83 -28.58 1.92
N LYS A 258 10.56 -27.61 2.81
CA LYS A 258 11.08 -27.63 4.18
C LYS A 258 10.02 -27.63 5.27
N MET A 259 8.81 -27.17 4.95
CA MET A 259 7.70 -27.29 5.89
C MET A 259 7.26 -28.74 6.02
N GLU A 260 7.42 -29.29 7.22
CA GLU A 260 6.62 -30.44 7.66
C GLU A 260 5.20 -29.94 7.90
N ILE A 261 4.29 -30.34 7.03
CA ILE A 261 2.88 -30.02 7.17
C ILE A 261 2.33 -31.09 8.15
N LYS A 262 2.24 -30.75 9.44
CA LYS A 262 1.73 -31.62 10.53
C LYS A 262 0.21 -31.55 10.70
#